data_AF-A0A7C7LX98-F1
#
_entry.id   AF-A0A7C7LX98-F1
#
_cell.length_a   1.000
_cell.length_b   1.000
_cell.length_c   1.000
_cell.angle_alpha   90.00
_cell.angle_beta   90.00
_cell.angle_gamma   90.00
#
_symmetry.space_group_name_H-M   'P 1'
#
loop_
_entity.id
_entity.type
_entity.pdbx_description
1 polymer ?
#
loop_
_entity_poly.entity_id
_entity_poly.type
_entity_poly.pdbx_seq_one_letter_code
_entity_poly.pdbx_strand_id
1 'polypeptide(L)'
;MKRLEPVRLLALVVVSSLACGDTGSVGSQNASFDSSAGPPTYLTLTGPAKRFCSAIWVSERVREEAIYNSVLWTDQQVSDYESGRLTFNVDEERRVVTASYEGVQARARHFGDQGCVLLQDHSEGVLFTPRAVTSVLPDAASTAWPMGDALPDEPLPDDVNAGLLAEAVRIFFSNPEDNRAAFLVVHRGRIVAEDYGSG
;
A
#
# COMPACT_ATOMS: atom_id res chain seq x y z
N MET A 1 -3.59 93.40 -18.07
CA MET A 1 -2.39 93.67 -18.93
C MET A 1 -1.23 92.90 -18.30
N LYS A 2 -0.54 91.94 -18.90
CA LYS A 2 -0.41 91.39 -20.25
C LYS A 2 -0.34 89.86 -20.11
N ARG A 3 -1.06 89.12 -20.96
CA ARG A 3 -0.81 87.68 -21.18
C ARG A 3 0.47 87.56 -22.01
N LEU A 4 1.39 86.71 -21.58
CA LEU A 4 2.59 86.35 -22.32
C LEU A 4 2.49 84.85 -22.63
N GLU A 5 2.56 84.58 -23.93
CA GLU A 5 2.44 83.28 -24.59
C GLU A 5 3.55 82.31 -24.17
N PRO A 6 3.27 80.99 -24.06
CA PRO A 6 4.29 80.00 -23.79
C PRO A 6 5.14 79.70 -25.04
N VAL A 7 6.45 79.91 -24.88
CA VAL A 7 7.51 79.56 -25.83
C VAL A 7 7.59 78.03 -25.97
N ARG A 8 7.55 77.54 -27.22
CA ARG A 8 7.84 76.15 -27.59
C ARG A 8 9.27 75.79 -27.23
N LEU A 9 9.46 74.94 -26.21
CA LEU A 9 10.73 74.28 -25.95
C LEU A 9 10.80 72.99 -26.78
N LEU A 10 11.78 72.94 -27.69
CA LEU A 10 12.15 71.75 -28.44
C LEU A 10 12.89 70.80 -27.47
N ALA A 11 12.26 69.69 -27.06
CA ALA A 11 12.91 68.66 -26.26
C ALA A 11 13.68 67.71 -27.18
N LEU A 12 15.01 67.75 -27.08
CA LEU A 12 15.93 66.84 -27.75
C LEU A 12 15.89 65.50 -27.00
N VAL A 13 15.17 64.51 -27.54
CA VAL A 13 15.15 63.14 -26.98
C VAL A 13 16.39 62.40 -27.47
N VAL A 14 17.32 62.18 -26.54
CA VAL A 14 18.48 61.30 -26.73
C VAL A 14 17.98 59.86 -26.79
N VAL A 15 18.09 59.22 -27.95
CA VAL A 15 17.83 57.79 -28.13
C VAL A 15 19.03 57.03 -27.59
N SER A 16 18.94 56.60 -26.33
CA SER A 16 19.84 55.60 -25.77
C SER A 16 19.50 54.25 -26.39
N SER A 17 20.40 53.74 -27.22
CA SER A 17 20.39 52.35 -27.69
C SER A 17 20.57 51.41 -26.51
N LEU A 18 19.46 50.98 -25.90
CA LEU A 18 19.41 49.79 -25.05
C LEU A 18 19.63 48.58 -25.96
N ALA A 19 20.79 47.95 -25.80
CA ALA A 19 21.03 46.62 -26.31
C ALA A 19 19.91 45.70 -25.80
N CYS A 20 19.17 45.08 -26.71
CA CYS A 20 18.32 43.94 -26.38
C CYS A 20 19.25 42.86 -25.81
N GLY A 21 19.30 42.74 -24.49
CA GLY A 21 19.84 41.55 -23.86
C GLY A 21 19.01 40.38 -24.35
N ASP A 22 19.68 39.38 -24.93
CA ASP A 22 19.06 38.11 -25.30
C ASP A 22 18.29 37.60 -24.09
N THR A 23 16.97 37.64 -24.18
CA THR A 23 16.10 36.82 -23.35
C THR A 23 16.45 35.39 -23.71
N GLY A 24 17.39 34.81 -22.95
CA GLY A 24 17.72 33.41 -22.99
C GLY A 24 16.40 32.65 -22.86
N SER A 25 15.98 32.06 -23.98
CA SER A 25 14.95 31.04 -24.01
C SER A 25 15.32 30.03 -22.94
N VAL A 26 14.59 30.01 -21.82
CA VAL A 26 14.60 28.87 -20.92
C VAL A 26 13.99 27.74 -21.74
N GLY A 27 14.87 27.02 -22.44
CA GLY A 27 14.50 25.80 -23.12
C GLY A 27 13.86 24.92 -22.08
N SER A 28 12.59 24.58 -22.30
CA SER A 28 11.94 23.47 -21.61
C SER A 28 12.85 22.27 -21.82
N GLN A 29 13.68 21.97 -20.83
CA GLN A 29 14.36 20.69 -20.77
C GLN A 29 13.23 19.69 -20.53
N ASN A 30 12.67 19.18 -21.63
CA ASN A 30 11.93 17.95 -21.59
C ASN A 30 12.89 16.94 -20.95
N ALA A 31 12.64 16.62 -19.69
CA ALA A 31 13.24 15.46 -19.08
C ALA A 31 12.83 14.28 -19.97
N SER A 32 13.76 13.85 -20.82
CA SER A 32 13.65 12.60 -21.53
C SER A 32 13.70 11.53 -20.44
N PHE A 33 12.54 11.11 -19.96
CA PHE A 33 12.42 9.85 -19.27
C PHE A 33 12.83 8.79 -20.28
N ASP A 34 14.04 8.26 -20.12
CA ASP A 34 14.47 7.10 -20.86
C ASP A 34 13.55 5.95 -20.47
N SER A 35 12.51 5.73 -21.26
CA SER A 35 11.53 4.64 -21.09
C SER A 35 12.16 3.24 -21.15
N SER A 36 13.46 3.12 -21.45
CA SER A 36 14.21 1.86 -21.38
C SER A 36 14.78 1.57 -19.98
N ALA A 37 14.93 2.59 -19.13
CA ALA A 37 15.32 2.40 -17.75
C ALA A 37 14.10 1.94 -16.95
N GLY A 38 14.15 0.70 -16.42
CA GLY A 38 13.16 0.21 -15.48
C GLY A 38 13.03 1.15 -14.26
N PRO A 39 11.94 1.01 -13.47
CA PRO A 39 11.77 1.82 -12.26
C PRO A 39 13.02 1.70 -11.37
N PRO A 40 13.47 2.79 -10.73
CA PRO A 40 14.58 2.74 -9.78
C PRO A 40 14.40 1.58 -8.80
N THR A 41 15.47 0.83 -8.52
CA THR A 41 15.46 -0.36 -7.64
C THR A 41 14.75 -0.11 -6.31
N TYR A 42 14.83 1.09 -5.76
CA TYR A 42 14.07 1.46 -4.56
C TYR A 42 12.56 1.25 -4.72
N LEU A 43 11.97 1.70 -5.84
CA LEU A 43 10.54 1.56 -6.09
C LEU A 43 10.12 0.09 -6.22
N THR A 44 10.96 -0.77 -6.81
CA THR A 44 10.67 -2.21 -6.92
C THR A 44 10.69 -2.91 -5.57
N LEU A 45 11.46 -2.40 -4.60
CA LEU A 45 11.52 -2.91 -3.22
C LEU A 45 10.38 -2.41 -2.31
N THR A 46 9.76 -1.27 -2.62
CA THR A 46 8.64 -0.77 -1.79
C THR A 46 7.44 -1.74 -1.76
N GLY A 47 7.13 -2.39 -2.89
CA GLY A 47 6.05 -3.37 -2.99
C GLY A 47 6.21 -4.54 -2.02
N PRO A 48 7.29 -5.33 -2.09
CA PRO A 48 7.49 -6.44 -1.17
C PRO A 48 7.67 -5.99 0.29
N ALA A 49 8.35 -4.88 0.58
CA ALA A 49 8.47 -4.36 1.96
C ALA A 49 7.09 -4.06 2.59
N LYS A 50 6.22 -3.35 1.86
CA LYS A 50 4.85 -3.03 2.32
C LYS A 50 3.99 -4.28 2.47
N ARG A 51 4.04 -5.21 1.51
CA ARG A 51 3.26 -6.45 1.58
C ARG A 51 3.67 -7.30 2.76
N PHE A 52 4.98 -7.44 3.02
CA PHE A 52 5.44 -8.27 4.14
C PHE A 52 5.10 -7.65 5.49
N CYS A 53 5.29 -6.34 5.64
CA CYS A 53 4.84 -5.63 6.84
C CYS A 53 3.33 -5.84 7.09
N SER A 54 2.51 -5.75 6.03
CA SER A 54 1.06 -5.90 6.15
C SER A 54 0.66 -7.35 6.47
N ALA A 55 1.33 -8.32 5.85
CA ALA A 55 1.09 -9.72 6.14
C ALA A 55 1.35 -10.03 7.62
N ILE A 56 2.42 -9.50 8.20
CA ILE A 56 2.79 -9.75 9.60
C ILE A 56 1.85 -9.06 10.59
N TRP A 57 1.59 -7.76 10.45
CA TRP A 57 0.92 -6.99 11.51
C TRP A 57 -0.50 -6.52 11.19
N VAL A 58 -0.96 -6.64 9.94
CA VAL A 58 -2.36 -6.33 9.58
C VAL A 58 -3.16 -7.61 9.44
N SER A 59 -2.61 -8.60 8.74
CA SER A 59 -3.27 -9.89 8.50
C SER A 59 -2.81 -10.99 9.44
N GLU A 60 -1.81 -10.73 10.30
CA GLU A 60 -1.29 -11.66 11.31
C GLU A 60 -0.87 -13.04 10.76
N ARG A 61 -0.42 -13.07 9.51
CA ARG A 61 -0.03 -14.29 8.79
C ARG A 61 1.29 -14.86 9.29
N VAL A 62 1.46 -16.16 9.08
CA VAL A 62 2.77 -16.83 9.24
C VAL A 62 3.76 -16.25 8.23
N ARG A 63 4.97 -15.88 8.68
CA ARG A 63 5.93 -15.13 7.86
C ARG A 63 6.38 -15.91 6.63
N GLU A 64 6.75 -17.16 6.82
CA GLU A 64 7.28 -18.05 5.78
C GLU A 64 6.23 -18.31 4.70
N GLU A 65 4.98 -18.49 5.12
CA GLU A 65 3.82 -18.62 4.23
C GLU A 65 3.60 -17.34 3.43
N ALA A 66 3.57 -16.20 4.12
CA ALA A 66 3.29 -14.91 3.50
C ALA A 66 4.33 -14.52 2.46
N ILE A 67 5.60 -14.92 2.65
CA ILE A 67 6.68 -14.62 1.70
C ILE A 67 6.30 -15.12 0.30
N TYR A 68 5.96 -16.39 0.18
CA TYR A 68 5.69 -17.02 -1.12
C TYR A 68 4.29 -16.72 -1.65
N ASN A 69 3.29 -16.58 -0.77
CA ASN A 69 1.90 -16.47 -1.18
C ASN A 69 1.40 -15.01 -1.27
N SER A 70 2.16 -14.02 -0.81
CA SER A 70 1.72 -12.62 -0.80
C SER A 70 2.83 -11.59 -1.04
N VAL A 71 4.06 -11.83 -0.60
CA VAL A 71 5.16 -10.84 -0.65
C VAL A 71 5.96 -10.90 -1.94
N LEU A 72 6.15 -12.08 -2.51
CA LEU A 72 6.82 -12.27 -3.80
C LEU A 72 5.73 -12.45 -4.88
N TRP A 73 5.84 -11.73 -5.99
CA TRP A 73 4.84 -11.76 -7.08
C TRP A 73 5.39 -12.24 -8.41
N THR A 74 6.71 -12.38 -8.53
CA THR A 74 7.36 -12.74 -9.79
C THR A 74 8.39 -13.81 -9.55
N ASP A 75 8.61 -14.68 -10.54
CA ASP A 75 9.64 -15.72 -10.49
C ASP A 75 11.03 -15.13 -10.24
N GLN A 76 11.30 -13.91 -10.74
CA GLN A 76 12.55 -13.20 -10.47
C GLN A 76 12.69 -12.84 -8.99
N GLN A 77 11.62 -12.35 -8.34
CA GLN A 77 11.64 -12.06 -6.90
C GLN A 77 11.83 -13.33 -6.06
N VAL A 78 11.24 -14.45 -6.48
CA VAL A 78 11.47 -15.76 -5.85
C VAL A 78 12.93 -16.16 -5.99
N SER A 79 13.47 -16.16 -7.21
CA SER A 79 14.86 -16.51 -7.47
C SER A 79 15.84 -15.61 -6.70
N ASP A 80 15.59 -14.29 -6.66
CA ASP A 80 16.43 -13.34 -5.94
C ASP A 80 16.36 -13.54 -4.42
N TYR A 81 15.19 -13.88 -3.88
CA TYR A 81 15.03 -14.18 -2.46
C TYR A 81 15.76 -15.46 -2.07
N GLU A 82 15.56 -16.53 -2.85
CA GLU A 82 16.19 -17.84 -2.63
C GLU A 82 17.71 -17.80 -2.82
N SER A 83 18.22 -16.95 -3.71
CA SER A 83 19.66 -16.72 -3.87
C SER A 83 20.26 -15.77 -2.83
N GLY A 84 19.43 -15.17 -1.96
CA GLY A 84 19.86 -14.18 -0.96
C GLY A 84 20.20 -12.79 -1.52
N ARG A 85 19.86 -12.50 -2.79
CA ARG A 85 20.03 -11.17 -3.39
C ARG A 85 18.96 -10.20 -2.91
N LEU A 86 17.73 -10.69 -2.76
CA LEU A 86 16.63 -10.01 -2.08
C LEU A 86 16.53 -10.55 -0.66
N THR A 87 16.60 -9.67 0.34
CA THR A 87 16.47 -10.08 1.75
C THR A 87 15.50 -9.19 2.48
N PHE A 88 14.90 -9.75 3.54
CA PHE A 88 14.01 -9.02 4.43
C PHE A 88 14.58 -9.03 5.86
N ASN A 89 14.59 -7.86 6.48
CA ASN A 89 14.83 -7.73 7.92
C ASN A 89 13.52 -7.26 8.58
N VAL A 90 13.11 -7.96 9.64
CA VAL A 90 11.93 -7.63 10.43
C VAL A 90 12.40 -7.16 11.81
N ASP A 91 12.15 -5.89 12.11
CA ASP A 91 12.34 -5.31 13.43
C ASP A 91 10.99 -5.33 14.15
N GLU A 92 10.84 -6.25 15.10
CA GLU A 92 9.59 -6.44 15.87
C GLU A 92 9.29 -5.28 16.81
N GLU A 93 10.32 -4.71 17.44
CA GLU A 93 10.16 -3.63 18.41
C GLU A 93 9.67 -2.35 17.72
N ARG A 94 10.32 -2.00 16.60
CA ARG A 94 9.94 -0.82 15.80
C ARG A 94 8.76 -1.09 14.87
N ARG A 95 8.42 -2.37 14.67
CA ARG A 95 7.47 -2.90 13.68
C ARG A 95 7.78 -2.44 12.26
N VAL A 96 9.04 -2.64 11.85
CA VAL A 96 9.56 -2.24 10.54
C VAL A 96 9.99 -3.47 9.75
N VAL A 97 9.58 -3.54 8.49
CA VAL A 97 10.19 -4.44 7.50
C VAL A 97 11.09 -3.63 6.59
N THR A 98 12.32 -4.11 6.39
CA THR A 98 13.29 -3.60 5.42
C THR A 98 13.53 -4.65 4.33
N ALA A 99 13.16 -4.34 3.08
CA ALA A 99 13.56 -5.12 1.92
C ALA A 99 14.87 -4.57 1.36
N SER A 100 15.86 -5.44 1.11
CA SER A 100 17.19 -5.05 0.63
C SER A 100 17.57 -5.81 -0.64
N TYR A 101 18.12 -5.11 -1.63
CA TYR A 101 18.67 -5.68 -2.86
C TYR A 101 19.83 -4.84 -3.38
N GLU A 102 21.00 -5.48 -3.58
CA GLU A 102 22.22 -4.84 -4.12
C GLU A 102 22.57 -3.49 -3.46
N GLY A 103 22.43 -3.42 -2.14
CA GLY A 103 22.73 -2.22 -1.34
C GLY A 103 21.63 -1.16 -1.32
N VAL A 104 20.55 -1.35 -2.08
CA VAL A 104 19.34 -0.50 -2.04
C VAL A 104 18.35 -1.07 -1.04
N GLN A 105 17.66 -0.20 -0.29
CA GLN A 105 16.68 -0.61 0.72
C GLN A 105 15.36 0.14 0.57
N ALA A 106 14.25 -0.55 0.81
CA ALA A 106 12.94 0.07 1.04
C ALA A 106 12.37 -0.41 2.38
N ARG A 107 11.73 0.50 3.11
CA ARG A 107 11.23 0.23 4.47
C ARG A 107 9.74 0.50 4.57
N ALA A 108 9.03 -0.36 5.29
CA ALA A 108 7.63 -0.18 5.65
C ALA A 108 7.46 -0.39 7.16
N ARG A 109 6.66 0.47 7.81
CA ARG A 109 6.42 0.42 9.25
C ARG A 109 4.94 0.30 9.56
N HIS A 110 4.60 -0.51 10.56
CA HIS A 110 3.23 -0.63 11.06
C HIS A 110 2.86 0.52 12.01
N PHE A 111 1.71 1.15 11.78
CA PHE A 111 1.16 2.26 12.55
C PHE A 111 -0.23 1.94 13.12
N GLY A 112 -0.39 0.78 13.76
CA GLY A 112 -1.65 0.36 14.38
C GLY A 112 -2.78 0.33 13.35
N ASP A 113 -3.90 1.00 13.65
CA ASP A 113 -5.10 1.00 12.79
C ASP A 113 -4.90 1.69 11.42
N GLN A 114 -3.72 2.26 11.15
CA GLN A 114 -3.35 2.78 9.82
C GLN A 114 -2.57 1.75 8.98
N GLY A 115 -2.35 0.56 9.54
CA GLY A 115 -1.61 -0.50 8.91
C GLY A 115 -0.16 -0.11 8.59
N CYS A 116 0.42 -0.74 7.59
CA CYS A 116 1.80 -0.48 7.20
C CYS A 116 1.94 0.68 6.21
N VAL A 117 2.90 1.57 6.44
CA VAL A 117 3.19 2.70 5.54
C VAL A 117 4.65 2.68 5.13
N LEU A 118 4.92 3.00 3.87
CA LEU A 118 6.27 3.14 3.35
C LEU A 118 6.97 4.33 4.02
N LEU A 119 8.20 4.11 4.46
CA LEU A 119 9.02 5.17 5.01
C LEU A 119 9.82 5.84 3.89
N GLN A 120 9.87 7.16 3.95
CA GLN A 120 10.79 7.94 3.13
C GLN A 120 12.23 7.62 3.53
N ASP A 121 13.15 7.87 2.60
CA ASP A 121 14.56 7.66 2.88
C ASP A 121 15.01 8.51 4.07
N HIS A 122 15.77 7.89 4.97
CA HIS A 122 16.22 8.46 6.25
C HIS A 122 15.13 8.96 7.22
N SER A 123 13.83 8.75 6.95
CA SER A 123 12.75 9.06 7.89
C SER A 123 12.42 7.86 8.77
N GLU A 124 12.02 8.14 10.02
CA GLU A 124 11.48 7.14 10.96
C GLU A 124 9.97 7.29 11.20
N GLY A 125 9.36 8.29 10.55
CA GLY A 125 7.96 8.65 10.71
C GLY A 125 7.25 8.86 9.38
N VAL A 126 5.96 9.12 9.50
CA VAL A 126 5.06 9.44 8.39
C VAL A 126 4.67 10.91 8.43
N LEU A 127 4.20 11.44 7.30
CA LEU A 127 3.81 12.85 7.15
C LEU A 127 2.41 13.16 7.71
N PHE A 128 1.93 12.33 8.64
CA PHE A 128 0.66 12.48 9.34
C PHE A 128 0.82 11.99 10.79
N THR A 129 -0.13 12.31 11.65
CA THR A 129 -0.17 11.77 13.03
C THR A 129 -1.02 10.50 13.03
N PRO A 130 -0.46 9.31 13.33
CA PRO A 130 -1.25 8.09 13.50
C PRO A 130 -2.30 8.26 14.61
N ARG A 131 -3.49 7.68 14.42
CA ARG A 131 -4.64 7.78 15.32
C ARG A 131 -5.27 6.41 15.50
N ALA A 132 -5.51 6.00 16.74
CA ALA A 132 -6.35 4.82 16.94
C ALA A 132 -7.77 5.07 16.40
N VAL A 133 -8.34 4.07 15.74
CA VAL A 133 -9.73 4.04 15.28
C VAL A 133 -10.53 3.25 16.30
N THR A 134 -11.32 3.96 17.11
CA THR A 134 -12.18 3.33 18.11
C THR A 134 -13.55 3.02 17.50
N SER A 135 -13.93 1.74 17.52
CA SER A 135 -15.27 1.32 17.12
C SER A 135 -16.31 1.85 18.11
N VAL A 136 -17.47 2.28 17.60
CA VAL A 136 -18.66 2.59 18.41
C VAL A 136 -19.63 1.41 18.48
N LEU A 137 -19.30 0.30 17.81
CA LEU A 137 -20.11 -0.91 17.83
C LEU A 137 -19.91 -1.64 19.17
N PRO A 138 -20.92 -2.41 19.63
CA PRO A 138 -20.74 -3.34 20.72
C PRO A 138 -19.69 -4.40 20.39
N ASP A 139 -19.29 -5.17 21.41
CA ASP A 139 -18.37 -6.28 21.24
C ASP A 139 -18.87 -7.29 20.18
N ALA A 140 -18.01 -7.66 19.25
CA ALA A 140 -18.38 -8.47 18.09
C ALA A 140 -18.81 -9.88 18.52
N ALA A 141 -18.13 -10.48 19.50
CA ALA A 141 -18.44 -11.82 20.00
C ALA A 141 -19.82 -11.93 20.67
N SER A 142 -20.41 -10.81 21.10
CA SER A 142 -21.76 -10.75 21.67
C SER A 142 -22.81 -10.16 20.73
N THR A 143 -22.41 -9.67 19.56
CA THR A 143 -23.30 -9.07 18.56
C THR A 143 -23.66 -10.11 17.52
N ALA A 144 -24.95 -10.29 17.25
CA ALA A 144 -25.41 -11.27 16.27
C ALA A 144 -24.94 -10.93 14.84
N TRP A 145 -24.61 -11.96 14.07
CA TRP A 145 -24.41 -11.86 12.63
C TRP A 145 -25.61 -11.17 11.95
N PRO A 146 -25.41 -10.23 11.00
CA PRO A 146 -24.16 -9.89 10.33
C PRO A 146 -23.37 -8.72 10.95
N MET A 147 -23.82 -8.18 12.08
CA MET A 147 -23.17 -7.03 12.71
C MET A 147 -22.07 -7.43 13.71
N GLY A 148 -21.97 -8.72 14.05
CA GLY A 148 -20.89 -9.31 14.82
C GLY A 148 -20.77 -10.81 14.55
N ASP A 149 -20.11 -11.50 15.46
CA ASP A 149 -19.61 -12.86 15.27
C ASP A 149 -20.49 -13.91 15.99
N ALA A 150 -21.52 -13.47 16.73
CA ALA A 150 -22.41 -14.39 17.43
C ALA A 150 -23.35 -15.09 16.44
N LEU A 151 -23.21 -16.42 16.34
CA LEU A 151 -24.08 -17.29 15.57
C LEU A 151 -25.25 -17.82 16.42
N PRO A 152 -26.39 -18.18 15.80
CA PRO A 152 -27.52 -18.76 16.53
C PRO A 152 -27.22 -20.18 17.01
N ASP A 153 -27.64 -20.50 18.23
CA ASP A 153 -27.54 -21.85 18.83
C ASP A 153 -28.58 -22.85 18.27
N GLU A 154 -29.46 -22.39 17.38
CA GLU A 154 -30.50 -23.21 16.75
C GLU A 154 -29.89 -24.28 15.85
N PRO A 155 -30.50 -25.48 15.70
CA PRO A 155 -30.06 -26.47 14.71
C PRO A 155 -30.04 -25.90 13.29
N LEU A 156 -29.23 -26.49 12.40
CA LEU A 156 -29.24 -26.13 10.99
C LEU A 156 -30.64 -26.32 10.38
N PRO A 157 -31.04 -25.50 9.38
CA PRO A 157 -32.32 -25.67 8.70
C PRO A 157 -32.49 -27.08 8.11
N ASP A 158 -33.72 -27.61 8.11
CA ASP A 158 -34.02 -28.97 7.64
C ASP A 158 -33.65 -29.22 6.16
N ASP A 159 -33.59 -28.15 5.35
CA ASP A 159 -33.18 -28.19 3.94
C ASP A 159 -31.65 -28.14 3.74
N VAL A 160 -30.88 -28.06 4.83
CA VAL A 160 -29.41 -28.01 4.81
C VAL A 160 -28.82 -29.35 5.25
N ASN A 161 -28.07 -29.98 4.35
CA ASN A 161 -27.36 -31.22 4.65
C ASN A 161 -25.94 -30.93 5.19
N ALA A 162 -25.76 -31.08 6.50
CA ALA A 162 -24.47 -30.86 7.17
C ALA A 162 -23.34 -31.75 6.63
N GLY A 163 -23.65 -33.00 6.25
CA GLY A 163 -22.66 -33.93 5.71
C GLY A 163 -22.11 -33.49 4.35
N LEU A 164 -22.99 -32.99 3.47
CA LEU A 164 -22.57 -32.43 2.18
C LEU A 164 -21.78 -31.14 2.33
N LEU A 165 -22.13 -30.29 3.30
CA LEU A 165 -21.34 -29.08 3.60
C LEU A 165 -19.93 -29.45 4.09
N ALA A 166 -19.83 -30.38 5.03
CA ALA A 166 -18.52 -30.85 5.53
C ALA A 166 -17.68 -31.48 4.41
N GLU A 167 -18.30 -32.24 3.51
CA GLU A 167 -17.62 -32.77 2.32
C GLU A 167 -17.15 -31.66 1.38
N ALA A 168 -17.99 -30.65 1.12
CA ALA A 168 -17.62 -29.51 0.29
C ALA A 168 -16.44 -28.73 0.89
N VAL A 169 -16.44 -28.48 2.19
CA VAL A 169 -15.31 -27.85 2.91
C VAL A 169 -14.04 -28.68 2.77
N ARG A 170 -14.12 -30.00 3.02
CA ARG A 170 -12.97 -30.90 2.89
C ARG A 170 -12.40 -30.92 1.47
N ILE A 171 -13.25 -31.01 0.44
CA ILE A 171 -12.82 -30.94 -0.97
C ILE A 171 -12.24 -29.56 -1.27
N PHE A 172 -12.82 -28.51 -0.69
CA PHE A 172 -12.33 -27.16 -0.91
C PHE A 172 -10.90 -27.00 -0.39
N PHE A 173 -10.56 -27.54 0.78
CA PHE A 173 -9.22 -27.46 1.34
C PHE A 173 -8.31 -28.67 1.03
N SER A 174 -8.72 -29.59 0.14
CA SER A 174 -7.97 -30.83 -0.07
C SER A 174 -6.61 -30.65 -0.75
N ASN A 175 -6.42 -29.55 -1.49
CA ASN A 175 -5.14 -29.23 -2.12
C ASN A 175 -4.49 -28.04 -1.40
N PRO A 176 -3.40 -28.25 -0.63
CA PRO A 176 -2.72 -27.16 0.06
C PRO A 176 -2.13 -26.13 -0.90
N GLU A 177 -1.80 -26.52 -2.14
CA GLU A 177 -1.19 -25.64 -3.15
C GLU A 177 -2.18 -24.61 -3.74
N ASP A 178 -3.48 -24.76 -3.47
CA ASP A 178 -4.49 -23.82 -3.99
C ASP A 178 -4.54 -22.50 -3.20
N ASN A 179 -3.83 -22.39 -2.07
CA ASN A 179 -3.72 -21.17 -1.25
C ASN A 179 -5.07 -20.51 -0.92
N ARG A 180 -6.09 -21.32 -0.64
CA ARG A 180 -7.45 -20.88 -0.33
C ARG A 180 -7.50 -20.32 1.09
N ALA A 181 -8.01 -19.10 1.24
CA ALA A 181 -8.02 -18.40 2.54
C ALA A 181 -9.22 -18.78 3.42
N ALA A 182 -10.43 -18.84 2.84
CA ALA A 182 -11.65 -19.07 3.59
C ALA A 182 -12.74 -19.72 2.72
N PHE A 183 -13.64 -20.44 3.38
CA PHE A 183 -14.88 -20.96 2.82
C PHE A 183 -16.04 -20.49 3.68
N LEU A 184 -17.09 -19.93 3.07
CA LEU A 184 -18.27 -19.43 3.78
C LEU A 184 -19.54 -19.74 2.99
N VAL A 185 -20.55 -20.29 3.65
CA VAL A 185 -21.88 -20.53 3.08
C VAL A 185 -22.92 -19.82 3.93
N VAL A 186 -23.66 -18.92 3.29
CA VAL A 186 -24.80 -18.21 3.89
C VAL A 186 -26.10 -18.70 3.27
N HIS A 187 -27.00 -19.24 4.10
CA HIS A 187 -28.32 -19.68 3.70
C HIS A 187 -29.38 -18.88 4.43
N ARG A 188 -30.23 -18.16 3.69
CA ARG A 188 -31.31 -17.31 4.23
C ARG A 188 -30.86 -16.37 5.36
N GLY A 189 -29.68 -15.78 5.22
CA GLY A 189 -29.11 -14.83 6.18
C GLY A 189 -28.33 -15.45 7.35
N ARG A 190 -28.27 -16.79 7.44
CA ARG A 190 -27.51 -17.51 8.46
C ARG A 190 -26.25 -18.13 7.85
N ILE A 191 -25.12 -18.03 8.56
CA ILE A 191 -23.92 -18.83 8.25
C ILE A 191 -24.20 -20.28 8.62
N VAL A 192 -24.06 -21.18 7.64
CA VAL A 192 -24.33 -22.63 7.80
C VAL A 192 -23.09 -23.50 7.64
N ALA A 193 -22.01 -22.95 7.09
CA ALA A 193 -20.68 -23.54 7.10
C ALA A 193 -19.65 -22.42 6.96
N GLU A 194 -18.58 -22.51 7.75
CA GLU A 194 -17.38 -21.70 7.57
C GLU A 194 -16.15 -22.53 7.95
N ASP A 195 -15.04 -22.29 7.26
CA ASP A 195 -13.73 -22.84 7.61
C ASP A 195 -12.62 -21.98 6.97
N TYR A 196 -11.44 -21.98 7.58
CA TYR A 196 -10.33 -21.10 7.22
C TYR A 196 -9.06 -21.91 6.92
N GLY A 197 -8.30 -21.48 5.92
CA GLY A 197 -7.00 -22.06 5.60
C GLY A 197 -5.96 -21.69 6.66
N SER A 198 -4.76 -22.28 6.55
CA SER A 198 -3.64 -22.05 7.48
C SER A 198 -2.94 -20.69 7.30
N GLY A 199 -3.60 -19.72 6.65
CA GLY A 199 -3.03 -18.43 6.25
C GLY A 199 -2.85 -17.47 7.40
#